data_AF-A0A838V8T4-F1
#
_entry.id   AF-A0A838V8T4-F1
#
_cell.length_a   1.000
_cell.length_b   1.000
_cell.length_c   1.000
_cell.angle_alpha   90.00
_cell.angle_beta   90.00
_cell.angle_gamma   90.00
#
_symmetry.space_group_name_H-M   'P 1'
#
loop_
_entity.id
_entity.type
_entity.pdbx_description
1 polymer ?
#
loop_
_entity_poly.entity_id
_entity_poly.type
_entity_poly.pdbx_seq_one_letter_code
_entity_poly.pdbx_strand_id
1 'polypeptide(L)'
;TATRPATAADSARAGAPVPLRLATAVMALIAIVGIAIPLAAASLVRQSQSAALAGDQQGALEDARSAQNVEPGAATPRLQQALILEADADFDSASAAALGATAKEPTNWRNWLVLSRIEAERGRASSAVTYYRRARSLNPHSSIFTSS
;
A
#
# COMPACT_ATOMS: atom_id res chain seq x y z
N THR A 1 -25.82 -67.71 -20.86
CA THR A 1 -26.28 -66.76 -19.81
C THR A 1 -25.11 -65.87 -19.47
N ALA A 2 -25.23 -64.56 -19.75
CA ALA A 2 -24.12 -63.63 -19.86
C ALA A 2 -23.49 -63.24 -18.51
N THR A 3 -22.17 -63.21 -18.48
CA THR A 3 -21.31 -62.74 -17.38
C THR A 3 -21.41 -61.22 -17.27
N ARG A 4 -21.77 -60.71 -16.09
CA ARG A 4 -21.87 -59.27 -15.80
C ARG A 4 -20.46 -58.66 -15.72
N PRO A 5 -20.09 -57.62 -16.50
CA PRO A 5 -18.81 -56.96 -16.29
C PRO A 5 -18.85 -56.19 -14.97
N ALA A 6 -17.94 -56.54 -14.05
CA ALA A 6 -17.69 -55.75 -12.87
C ALA A 6 -17.16 -54.38 -13.29
N THR A 7 -17.78 -53.35 -12.74
CA THR A 7 -17.46 -51.94 -12.85
C THR A 7 -15.96 -51.68 -12.64
N ALA A 8 -15.25 -51.32 -13.72
CA ALA A 8 -13.94 -50.68 -13.66
C ALA A 8 -14.06 -49.21 -13.23
N ALA A 9 -14.73 -48.97 -12.10
CA ALA A 9 -14.99 -47.64 -11.56
C ALA A 9 -14.10 -47.30 -10.35
N ASP A 10 -13.07 -48.09 -10.08
CA ASP A 10 -12.33 -47.98 -8.81
C ASP A 10 -10.81 -47.95 -8.99
N SER A 11 -10.34 -47.15 -9.95
CA SER A 11 -8.90 -46.96 -10.13
C SER A 11 -8.56 -45.47 -10.10
N ALA A 12 -7.88 -45.12 -9.01
CA ALA A 12 -7.03 -43.94 -8.83
C ALA A 12 -7.68 -42.65 -8.33
N ARG A 13 -8.31 -42.69 -7.14
CA ARG A 13 -8.07 -41.62 -6.15
C ARG A 13 -6.79 -41.95 -5.37
N ALA A 14 -5.65 -41.91 -6.06
CA ALA A 14 -4.35 -41.93 -5.38
C ALA A 14 -4.22 -40.61 -4.62
N GLY A 15 -4.62 -40.60 -3.35
CA GLY A 15 -4.51 -39.42 -2.50
C GLY A 15 -3.06 -39.01 -2.37
N ALA A 16 -2.74 -37.74 -2.70
CA ALA A 16 -1.42 -37.17 -2.46
C ALA A 16 -0.90 -37.54 -1.05
N PRO A 17 0.39 -37.89 -0.90
CA PRO A 17 0.95 -38.26 0.39
C PRO A 17 0.72 -37.14 1.41
N VAL A 18 0.37 -37.49 2.65
CA VAL A 18 0.12 -36.55 3.76
C VAL A 18 1.13 -35.38 3.84
N PRO A 19 2.45 -35.58 3.71
CA PRO A 19 3.41 -34.47 3.72
C PRO A 19 3.22 -33.49 2.56
N LEU A 20 2.85 -33.96 1.36
CA LEU A 20 2.56 -33.10 0.21
C LEU A 20 1.30 -32.26 0.46
N ARG A 21 0.25 -32.87 1.03
CA ARG A 21 -0.98 -32.15 1.41
C ARG A 21 -0.70 -31.07 2.45
N LEU A 22 0.10 -31.40 3.46
CA LEU A 22 0.50 -30.44 4.49
C LEU A 22 1.32 -29.28 3.89
N ALA A 23 2.28 -29.57 3.01
CA ALA A 23 3.05 -28.56 2.30
C ALA A 23 2.15 -27.64 1.45
N THR A 24 1.19 -28.21 0.72
CA THR A 24 0.23 -27.40 -0.06
C THR A 24 -0.66 -26.53 0.83
N ALA A 25 -1.09 -27.04 1.98
CA ALA A 25 -1.92 -26.28 2.92
C ALA A 25 -1.13 -25.10 3.53
N VAL A 26 0.14 -25.31 3.90
CA VAL A 26 1.02 -24.25 4.41
C VAL A 26 1.27 -23.19 3.34
N MET A 27 1.55 -23.59 2.10
CA MET A 27 1.72 -22.66 0.98
C MET A 27 0.45 -21.85 0.70
N ALA A 28 -0.72 -22.49 0.74
CA ALA A 28 -2.00 -21.82 0.60
C ALA A 28 -2.23 -20.79 1.72
N LEU A 29 -1.90 -21.14 2.97
CA LEU A 29 -2.02 -20.22 4.09
C LEU A 29 -1.08 -19.01 3.94
N ILE A 30 0.17 -19.22 3.53
CA ILE A 30 1.12 -18.13 3.25
C ILE A 30 0.56 -17.21 2.16
N ALA A 31 0.02 -17.78 1.08
CA ALA A 31 -0.59 -17.00 0.00
C ALA A 31 -1.81 -16.18 0.48
N ILE A 32 -2.69 -16.79 1.29
CA ILE A 32 -3.85 -16.11 1.88
C ILE A 32 -3.40 -14.94 2.74
N VAL A 33 -2.43 -15.14 3.64
CA VAL A 33 -1.92 -14.07 4.51
C VAL A 33 -1.25 -12.97 3.69
N GLY A 34 -0.48 -13.33 2.66
CA GLY A 34 0.18 -12.39 1.75
C GLY A 34 -0.79 -11.49 0.96
N ILE A 35 -2.02 -11.96 0.72
CA ILE A 35 -3.08 -11.15 0.07
C ILE A 35 -3.92 -10.40 1.11
N ALA A 36 -4.24 -11.03 2.24
CA ALA A 36 -5.12 -10.47 3.25
C ALA A 36 -4.53 -9.21 3.90
N ILE A 37 -3.21 -9.18 4.15
CA ILE A 37 -2.55 -8.02 4.79
C ILE A 37 -2.67 -6.75 3.91
N PRO A 38 -2.20 -6.73 2.65
CA PRO A 38 -2.34 -5.54 1.80
C PRO A 38 -3.80 -5.15 1.55
N LEU A 39 -4.70 -6.14 1.46
CA LEU A 39 -6.12 -5.87 1.27
C LEU A 39 -6.74 -5.16 2.49
N ALA A 40 -6.42 -5.61 3.69
CA ALA A 40 -6.87 -4.98 4.93
C ALA A 40 -6.30 -3.55 5.07
N ALA A 41 -5.01 -3.36 4.82
CA ALA A 41 -4.38 -2.04 4.84
C ALA A 41 -5.00 -1.10 3.79
N ALA A 42 -5.23 -1.56 2.57
CA ALA A 42 -5.90 -0.79 1.53
C ALA A 42 -7.34 -0.42 1.89
N SER A 43 -8.05 -1.29 2.60
CA SER A 43 -9.41 -1.00 3.10
C SER A 43 -9.40 0.12 4.15
N LEU A 44 -8.43 0.10 5.06
CA LEU A 44 -8.26 1.15 6.07
C LEU A 44 -7.85 2.48 5.42
N VAL A 45 -6.98 2.47 4.40
CA VAL A 45 -6.67 3.69 3.62
C VAL A 45 -7.92 4.25 2.93
N ARG A 46 -8.78 3.42 2.36
CA ARG A 46 -10.03 3.89 1.75
C ARG A 46 -10.99 4.50 2.76
N GLN A 47 -11.11 3.91 3.95
CA GLN A 47 -11.89 4.47 5.05
C GLN A 47 -11.34 5.82 5.47
N SER A 48 -10.02 5.91 5.66
CA SER A 48 -9.32 7.16 5.93
C SER A 48 -9.63 8.25 4.90
N GLN A 49 -9.56 7.92 3.61
CA GLN A 49 -9.90 8.86 2.54
C GLN A 49 -11.36 9.30 2.59
N SER A 50 -12.28 8.38 2.86
CA SER A 50 -13.71 8.71 2.98
C SER A 50 -14.00 9.61 4.19
N ALA A 51 -13.35 9.37 5.34
CA ALA A 51 -13.47 10.20 6.53
C ALA A 51 -12.89 11.60 6.29
N ALA A 52 -11.73 11.71 5.63
CA ALA A 52 -11.14 13.00 5.27
C ALA A 52 -12.05 13.81 4.33
N LEU A 53 -12.65 13.16 3.34
CA LEU A 53 -13.63 13.80 2.45
C LEU A 53 -14.92 14.23 3.17
N ALA A 54 -15.28 13.54 4.25
CA ALA A 54 -16.40 13.91 5.12
C ALA A 54 -16.05 14.99 6.15
N GLY A 55 -14.79 15.45 6.21
CA GLY A 55 -14.31 16.41 7.20
C GLY A 55 -13.98 15.79 8.57
N ASP A 56 -14.06 14.47 8.71
CA ASP A 56 -13.60 13.75 9.91
C ASP A 56 -12.09 13.51 9.82
N GLN A 57 -11.36 14.59 10.11
CA GLN A 57 -9.91 14.64 10.12
C GLN A 57 -9.28 13.61 11.08
N GLN A 58 -9.87 13.48 12.27
CA GLN A 58 -9.34 12.62 13.33
C GLN A 58 -9.55 11.15 12.96
N GLY A 59 -10.77 10.76 12.58
CA GLY A 59 -11.06 9.40 12.12
C GLY A 59 -10.21 9.03 10.90
N ALA A 60 -10.02 9.97 9.98
CA ALA A 60 -9.14 9.75 8.83
C ALA A 60 -7.70 9.42 9.24
N LEU A 61 -7.14 10.15 10.21
CA LEU A 61 -5.77 9.92 10.66
C LEU A 61 -5.63 8.60 11.43
N GLU A 62 -6.62 8.25 12.25
CA GLU A 62 -6.68 6.99 12.98
C GLU A 62 -6.72 5.78 12.05
N ASP A 63 -7.54 5.84 10.99
CA ASP A 63 -7.60 4.80 9.97
C ASP A 63 -6.30 4.65 9.19
N ALA A 64 -5.64 5.76 8.83
CA ALA A 64 -4.36 5.73 8.13
C ALA A 64 -3.23 5.16 9.01
N ARG A 65 -3.24 5.44 10.33
CA ARG A 65 -2.31 4.83 11.30
C ARG A 65 -2.59 3.34 11.48
N SER A 66 -3.85 2.95 11.52
CA SER A 66 -4.24 1.54 11.58
C SER A 66 -3.77 0.80 10.33
N ALA A 67 -3.92 1.39 9.15
CA ALA A 67 -3.38 0.84 7.90
C ALA A 67 -1.85 0.66 7.95
N GLN A 68 -1.13 1.64 8.51
CA GLN A 68 0.33 1.54 8.72
C GLN A 68 0.69 0.40 9.67
N ASN A 69 -0.10 0.16 10.72
CA ASN A 69 0.16 -0.92 11.67
C ASN A 69 -0.07 -2.30 11.03
N VAL A 70 -1.07 -2.42 10.16
CA VAL A 70 -1.34 -3.64 9.38
C VAL A 70 -0.23 -3.88 8.36
N GLU A 71 0.23 -2.83 7.66
CA GLU A 71 1.26 -2.94 6.64
C GLU A 71 2.38 -1.90 6.84
N PRO A 72 3.33 -2.14 7.78
CA PRO A 72 4.38 -1.17 8.11
C PRO A 72 5.35 -0.88 6.95
N GLY A 73 5.42 -1.80 5.98
CA GLY A 73 6.27 -1.72 4.79
C GLY A 73 5.72 -0.81 3.68
N ALA A 74 4.42 -0.51 3.67
CA ALA A 74 3.82 0.28 2.60
C ALA A 74 4.05 1.79 2.77
N ALA A 75 4.20 2.50 1.66
CA ALA A 75 4.24 3.96 1.67
C ALA A 75 2.85 4.59 1.79
N THR A 76 1.84 3.96 1.17
CA THR A 76 0.47 4.50 1.04
C THR A 76 -0.14 4.97 2.36
N PRO A 77 -0.09 4.22 3.48
CA PRO A 77 -0.65 4.69 4.75
C PRO A 77 0.03 5.96 5.29
N ARG A 78 1.34 6.09 5.09
CA ARG A 78 2.10 7.28 5.50
C ARG A 78 1.83 8.47 4.60
N LEU A 79 1.70 8.22 3.29
CA LEU A 79 1.31 9.26 2.35
C LEU A 79 -0.08 9.80 2.68
N GLN A 80 -1.03 8.93 3.02
CA GLN A 80 -2.38 9.34 3.43
C GLN A 80 -2.34 10.21 4.70
N GLN A 81 -1.55 9.82 5.72
CA GLN A 81 -1.33 10.67 6.91
C GLN A 81 -0.77 12.04 6.52
N ALA A 82 0.22 12.09 5.63
CA ALA A 82 0.80 13.35 5.18
C ALA A 82 -0.23 14.28 4.52
N LEU A 83 -1.11 13.75 3.68
CA LEU A 83 -2.15 14.53 2.99
C LEU A 83 -3.20 15.07 3.96
N ILE A 84 -3.57 14.29 4.98
CA ILE A 84 -4.51 14.73 6.04
C ILE A 84 -3.86 15.85 6.84
N LEU A 85 -2.65 15.63 7.36
CA LEU A 85 -1.92 16.62 8.17
C LEU A 85 -1.61 17.91 7.38
N GLU A 86 -1.35 17.79 6.07
CA GLU A 86 -1.19 18.94 5.19
C GLU A 86 -2.49 19.74 5.06
N ALA A 87 -3.64 19.07 4.97
CA ALA A 87 -4.96 19.73 4.94
C ALA A 87 -5.28 20.46 6.26
N ASP A 88 -4.75 19.98 7.39
CA ASP A 88 -4.80 20.65 8.70
C ASP A 88 -3.81 21.81 8.86
N ALA A 89 -2.94 22.05 7.87
CA ALA A 89 -1.77 22.92 8.00
C ALA A 89 -0.78 22.51 9.10
N ASP A 90 -0.84 21.27 9.62
CA ASP A 90 0.23 20.69 10.45
C ASP A 90 1.36 20.17 9.55
N PHE A 91 2.07 21.12 8.95
CA PHE A 91 3.08 20.82 7.96
C PHE A 91 4.32 20.11 8.54
N ASP A 92 4.59 20.27 9.84
CA ASP A 92 5.70 19.58 10.50
C ASP A 92 5.44 18.08 10.58
N SER A 93 4.25 17.69 11.04
CA SER A 93 3.84 16.28 11.06
C SER A 93 3.64 15.74 9.65
N ALA A 94 3.09 16.54 8.73
CA ALA A 94 2.90 16.15 7.34
C ALA A 94 4.22 15.80 6.66
N SER A 95 5.26 16.61 6.88
CA SER A 95 6.60 16.36 6.34
C SER A 95 7.20 15.06 6.88
N ALA A 96 7.08 14.80 8.18
CA ALA A 96 7.58 13.55 8.78
C ALA A 96 6.90 12.33 8.16
N ALA A 97 5.58 12.39 7.96
CA ALA A 97 4.81 11.32 7.32
C ALA A 97 5.21 11.14 5.83
N ALA A 98 5.35 12.24 5.07
CA ALA A 98 5.74 12.20 3.67
C ALA A 98 7.18 11.69 3.48
N LEU A 99 8.12 12.07 4.35
CA LEU A 99 9.48 11.53 4.38
C LEU A 99 9.46 10.02 4.69
N GLY A 100 8.58 9.59 5.61
CA GLY A 100 8.35 8.17 5.85
C GLY A 100 7.86 7.43 4.61
N ALA A 101 6.97 8.04 3.81
CA ALA A 101 6.49 7.45 2.56
C ALA A 101 7.60 7.34 1.49
N THR A 102 8.46 8.36 1.35
CA THR A 102 9.61 8.30 0.42
C THR A 102 10.64 7.26 0.86
N ALA A 103 10.82 7.03 2.15
CA ALA A 103 11.70 5.98 2.66
C ALA A 103 11.20 4.56 2.33
N LYS A 104 9.88 4.35 2.27
CA LYS A 104 9.29 3.04 1.91
C LYS A 104 9.28 2.78 0.41
N GLU A 105 9.03 3.81 -0.39
CA GLU A 105 9.04 3.71 -1.85
C GLU A 105 9.94 4.79 -2.46
N PRO A 106 11.27 4.63 -2.40
CA PRO A 106 12.23 5.65 -2.82
C PRO A 106 12.22 5.94 -4.33
N THR A 107 11.61 5.08 -5.12
CA THR A 107 11.46 5.20 -6.58
C THR A 107 10.07 5.72 -7.00
N ASN A 108 9.13 5.87 -6.07
CA ASN A 108 7.82 6.43 -6.37
C ASN A 108 7.89 7.97 -6.37
N TRP A 109 7.96 8.55 -7.56
CA TRP A 109 8.08 10.00 -7.76
C TRP A 109 6.97 10.81 -7.09
N ARG A 110 5.76 10.24 -6.92
CA ARG A 110 4.61 10.94 -6.32
C ARG A 110 4.86 11.29 -4.86
N ASN A 111 5.49 10.39 -4.10
CA ASN A 111 5.81 10.61 -2.69
C ASN A 111 6.80 11.78 -2.54
N TRP A 112 7.79 11.85 -3.44
CA TRP A 112 8.74 12.96 -3.49
C TRP A 112 8.09 14.29 -3.87
N LEU A 113 7.11 14.26 -4.77
CA LEU A 113 6.37 15.47 -5.15
C LEU A 113 5.51 16.01 -3.99
N VAL A 114 4.82 15.12 -3.26
CA VAL A 114 4.06 15.51 -2.07
C VAL A 114 4.98 16.09 -0.99
N LEU A 115 6.11 15.42 -0.70
CA LEU A 115 7.10 15.95 0.25
C LEU A 115 7.63 17.32 -0.20
N SER A 116 7.92 17.49 -1.49
CA SER A 116 8.35 18.78 -2.05
C SER A 116 7.32 19.89 -1.80
N ARG A 117 6.03 19.61 -2.01
CA ARG A 117 4.96 20.58 -1.79
C ARG A 117 4.86 20.95 -0.31
N ILE A 118 4.84 19.95 0.57
CA ILE A 118 4.79 20.17 2.02
C ILE A 118 5.97 21.01 2.51
N GLU A 119 7.19 20.75 2.04
CA GLU A 119 8.35 21.59 2.40
C GLU A 119 8.23 23.03 1.89
N ALA A 120 7.55 23.26 0.77
CA ALA A 120 7.28 24.62 0.30
C ALA A 120 6.31 25.35 1.24
N GLU A 121 5.24 24.69 1.68
CA GLU A 121 4.29 25.23 2.66
C GLU A 121 4.95 25.52 4.02
N ARG A 122 5.97 24.74 4.40
CA ARG A 122 6.81 25.00 5.60
C ARG A 122 7.79 26.17 5.44
N GLY A 123 7.83 26.82 4.28
CA GLY A 123 8.83 27.84 3.96
C GLY A 123 10.24 27.30 3.73
N ARG A 124 10.42 25.97 3.59
CA ARG A 124 11.72 25.32 3.36
C ARG A 124 12.00 25.16 1.86
N ALA A 125 12.09 26.30 1.17
CA ALA A 125 12.23 26.36 -0.29
C ALA A 125 13.41 25.54 -0.84
N SER A 126 14.57 25.51 -0.15
CA SER A 126 15.73 24.72 -0.57
C SER A 126 15.47 23.21 -0.54
N SER A 127 14.79 22.73 0.50
CA SER A 127 14.36 21.32 0.62
C SER A 127 13.30 20.99 -0.42
N ALA A 128 12.31 21.87 -0.63
CA ALA A 128 11.29 21.71 -1.65
C ALA A 128 11.91 21.52 -3.04
N VAL A 129 12.81 22.41 -3.46
CA VAL A 129 13.48 22.30 -4.77
C VAL A 129 14.27 20.99 -4.90
N THR A 130 14.95 20.56 -3.84
CA THR A 130 15.67 19.28 -3.81
C THR A 130 14.73 18.09 -4.08
N TYR A 131 13.62 18.02 -3.36
CA TYR A 131 12.66 16.93 -3.50
C TYR A 131 11.89 16.98 -4.82
N TYR A 132 11.57 18.17 -5.33
CA TYR A 132 11.00 18.34 -6.66
C TYR A 132 11.93 17.80 -7.75
N ARG A 133 13.23 18.14 -7.71
CA ARG A 133 14.21 17.61 -8.67
C ARG A 133 14.30 16.10 -8.59
N ARG A 134 14.23 15.52 -7.39
CA ARG A 134 14.18 14.06 -7.20
C ARG A 134 12.93 13.46 -7.87
N ALA A 135 11.75 14.04 -7.62
CA ALA A 135 10.50 13.60 -8.26
C ALA A 135 10.60 13.66 -9.79
N ARG A 136 11.08 14.78 -10.35
CA ARG A 136 11.27 14.97 -11.79
C ARG A 136 12.28 13.98 -12.37
N SER A 137 13.38 13.68 -11.67
CA SER A 137 14.37 12.70 -12.14
C SER A 137 13.82 11.27 -12.25
N LEU A 138 12.84 10.93 -11.41
CA LEU A 138 12.19 9.61 -11.39
C LEU A 138 11.08 9.49 -12.45
N ASN A 139 10.51 10.61 -12.92
CA ASN A 139 9.51 10.60 -14.00
C ASN A 139 9.61 11.85 -14.88
N PRO A 140 10.66 11.97 -15.71
CA PRO A 140 10.96 13.20 -16.44
C PRO A 140 9.94 13.55 -17.53
N HIS A 141 9.18 12.57 -18.03
CA HIS A 141 8.19 12.75 -19.10
C HIS A 141 6.77 12.99 -18.59
N SER A 142 6.58 13.10 -17.26
CA SER A 142 5.26 13.42 -16.73
C SER A 142 4.86 14.84 -17.12
N SER A 143 3.61 15.02 -17.56
CA SER A 143 3.07 16.32 -17.98
C SER A 143 3.22 17.41 -16.92
N ILE A 144 3.17 17.04 -15.64
CA ILE A 144 3.35 17.96 -14.51
C ILE A 144 4.77 18.58 -14.41
N PHE A 145 5.76 18.01 -15.11
CA PHE A 145 7.14 18.48 -15.14
C PHE A 145 7.56 19.06 -16.50
N THR A 146 6.76 18.82 -17.55
CA THR A 146 7.06 19.20 -18.93
C THR A 146 6.23 20.37 -19.44
N SER A 147 5.38 20.97 -18.61
CA SER A 147 4.66 22.20 -18.98
C SER A 147 5.63 23.36 -19.12
N SER A 148 6.04 23.62 -20.36
CA SER A 148 6.78 24.79 -20.84
C SER A 148 5.85 25.81 -21.47
#